data_AF-A0A3D9HNG8-F1
#
_entry.id   AF-A0A3D9HNG8-F1
#
_cell.length_a   1.000
_cell.length_b   1.000
_cell.length_c   1.000
_cell.angle_alpha   90.00
_cell.angle_beta   90.00
_cell.angle_gamma   90.00
#
_symmetry.space_group_name_H-M   'P 1'
#
loop_
_entity.id
_entity.type
_entity.pdbx_description
1 polymer ?
#
loop_
_entity_poly.entity_id
_entity_poly.type
_entity_poly.pdbx_seq_one_letter_code
_entity_poly.pdbx_strand_id
1 'polypeptide(L)' 'MDGLLILIPIALGLGLVGLVAFLWSVRSGQFEDLEGAAHRVLFDDDQGKAKAPKKEGVSHLPNKSSQKEK' A
#
# COMPACT_ATOMS: atom_id res chain seq x y z
N MET A 1 21.20 35.64 -30.36
CA MET A 1 21.40 35.41 -28.92
C MET A 1 20.02 35.33 -28.28
N ASP A 2 19.20 34.37 -28.73
CA ASP A 2 17.73 34.44 -28.53
C ASP A 2 17.19 33.18 -27.83
N GLY A 3 17.94 32.06 -27.89
CA GLY A 3 17.53 30.81 -27.28
C GLY A 3 17.34 30.91 -25.77
N LEU A 4 18.15 31.71 -25.07
CA LEU A 4 18.03 31.92 -23.63
C LEU A 4 16.69 32.56 -23.24
N LEU A 5 16.16 33.48 -24.07
CA LEU A 5 14.88 34.14 -23.82
C LEU A 5 13.69 33.16 -23.86
N ILE A 6 13.84 32.06 -24.60
CA ILE A 6 12.84 30.99 -24.69
C ILE A 6 13.10 29.90 -23.63
N LEU A 7 14.37 29.56 -23.39
CA LEU A 7 14.73 28.48 -22.46
C LEU A 7 14.47 28.84 -21.00
N ILE A 8 14.65 30.11 -20.62
CA ILE A 8 14.38 30.58 -19.25
C ILE A 8 12.91 30.36 -18.84
N PRO A 9 11.90 30.85 -19.57
CA PRO A 9 10.51 30.64 -19.19
C PRO A 9 10.10 29.16 -19.26
N ILE A 10 10.65 28.38 -20.20
CA ILE A 10 10.40 26.93 -20.26
C ILE A 10 10.94 26.24 -19.01
N ALA A 11 12.19 26.50 -18.62
CA ALA A 11 12.80 25.91 -17.43
C ALA A 11 12.06 26.32 -16.15
N LEU A 12 11.67 27.59 -16.02
CA LEU A 12 10.87 28.08 -14.89
C LEU A 12 9.49 27.42 -14.86
N GLY A 13 8.84 27.27 -16.02
CA GLY A 13 7.55 26.59 -16.13
C GLY A 13 7.64 25.13 -15.73
N LEU A 14 8.63 24.39 -16.23
CA LEU A 14 8.88 23.00 -15.86
C LEU A 14 9.19 22.86 -14.35
N GLY A 15 10.00 23.76 -13.80
CA GLY A 15 10.27 23.80 -12.37
C GLY A 15 9.02 24.06 -11.53
N LEU A 16 8.17 25.01 -11.95
CA LEU A 16 6.92 25.32 -11.26
C LEU A 16 5.93 24.16 -11.31
N VAL A 17 5.76 23.52 -12.47
CA VAL A 17 4.91 22.34 -12.64
C VAL A 17 5.38 21.21 -11.74
N GLY A 18 6.69 20.93 -11.73
CA GLY A 18 7.28 19.93 -10.83
C GLY A 18 7.06 20.26 -9.36
N LEU A 19 7.23 21.53 -8.96
CA LEU A 19 7.00 21.97 -7.59
C LEU A 19 5.53 21.82 -7.17
N VAL A 20 4.58 22.24 -8.01
CA VAL A 20 3.14 22.10 -7.73
C VAL A 20 2.76 20.62 -7.63
N ALA A 21 3.23 19.78 -8.56
CA ALA A 21 2.99 18.35 -8.52
C ALA A 21 3.56 17.70 -7.24
N PHE A 22 4.77 18.12 -6.83
CA PHE A 22 5.41 17.67 -5.60
C PHE A 22 4.62 18.06 -4.36
N LEU A 23 4.24 19.33 -4.23
CA LEU A 23 3.44 19.82 -3.10
C LEU A 23 2.06 19.15 -3.04
N TRP A 24 1.44 18.90 -4.20
CA TRP A 24 0.18 18.15 -4.28
C TRP A 24 0.35 16.70 -3.81
N SER A 25 1.45 16.04 -4.18
CA SER A 25 1.77 14.67 -3.73
C SER A 25 1.95 14.58 -2.22
N VAL A 26 2.72 15.51 -1.63
CA VAL A 26 2.90 15.61 -0.17
C VAL A 26 1.56 15.85 0.53
N ARG A 27 0.74 16.76 0.01
CA ARG A 27 -0.57 17.07 0.59
C ARG A 27 -1.59 15.94 0.48
N SER A 28 -1.41 15.03 -0.48
CA SER A 28 -2.32 13.90 -0.74
C SER A 28 -2.08 12.69 0.16
N GLY A 29 -1.12 12.73 1.08
CA GLY A 29 -0.93 11.67 2.08
C GLY A 29 -0.40 10.34 1.53
N GLN A 30 0.02 10.28 0.26
CA GLN A 30 0.54 9.06 -0.39
C GLN A 30 1.83 8.51 0.27
N PHE A 31 2.47 9.31 1.13
CA PHE A 31 3.66 8.90 1.89
C PHE A 31 3.32 8.06 3.14
N GLU A 32 2.08 8.11 3.64
CA GLU A 32 1.68 7.34 4.83
C GLU A 32 1.63 5.83 4.55
N ASP A 33 1.31 5.43 3.32
CA ASP A 33 1.29 4.01 2.91
C ASP A 33 2.71 3.42 2.78
N LEU A 34 3.70 4.22 2.37
CA LEU A 34 5.10 3.81 2.31
C LEU A 34 5.70 3.57 3.70
N GLU A 35 5.32 4.38 4.69
CA GLU A 35 5.77 4.23 6.07
C GLU A 35 5.26 2.92 6.69
N GLY A 36 4.02 2.53 6.39
CA GLY A 36 3.46 1.23 6.78
C GLY A 36 4.13 0.02 6.12
N ALA A 37 4.59 0.14 4.87
CA ALA A 37 5.34 -0.92 4.18
C ALA A 37 6.77 -1.06 4.72
N ALA A 38 7.45 0.05 5.01
CA ALA A 38 8.78 0.05 5.63
C ALA A 38 8.76 -0.55 7.05
N HIS A 39 7.71 -0.25 7.83
CA HIS A 39 7.53 -0.86 9.15
C HIS A 39 7.41 -2.38 9.09
N ARG A 40 6.78 -2.93 8.06
CA ARG A 40 6.73 -4.39 7.85
C ARG A 40 8.11 -4.93 7.48
N VAL A 41 8.80 -4.35 6.51
CA VAL A 41 10.09 -4.93 6.05
C VAL A 41 11.20 -4.88 7.10
N LEU A 42 11.20 -3.88 8.00
CA LEU A 42 12.21 -3.72 9.05
C LEU A 42 11.94 -4.57 10.30
N PHE A 43 10.67 -4.88 10.62
CA PHE A 43 10.29 -5.57 11.86
C PHE A 43 9.67 -6.97 11.65
N ASP A 44 9.37 -7.37 10.41
CA ASP A 44 8.79 -8.70 10.08
C ASP A 44 9.87 -9.80 9.99
N ASP A 45 11.17 -9.43 9.86
CA ASP A 45 12.29 -10.39 9.90
C ASP A 45 12.55 -10.94 11.33
N ASP A 46 12.14 -10.23 12.38
CA ASP A 46 12.26 -10.69 13.77
C ASP A 46 11.05 -11.52 14.23
N GLN A 47 9.98 -11.58 13.43
CA GLN A 47 8.75 -12.32 13.75
C GLN A 47 8.58 -13.54 12.84
N GLY A 48 9.62 -14.37 12.75
CA GLY A 48 9.42 -15.74 12.29
C GLY A 48 8.51 -16.48 13.27
N LYS A 49 7.18 -16.58 12.98
CA LYS A 49 6.32 -17.80 13.01
C LYS A 49 4.93 -17.55 12.40
N ALA A 50 4.73 -18.15 11.23
CA ALA A 50 3.50 -18.81 10.75
C ALA A 50 2.14 -18.09 10.90
N LYS A 51 1.63 -17.58 9.77
CA LYS A 51 0.22 -17.80 9.40
C LYS A 51 0.16 -18.37 8.00
N ALA A 52 0.37 -19.69 7.91
CA ALA A 52 -0.17 -20.47 6.81
C ALA A 52 -1.67 -20.15 6.67
N PRO A 53 -2.24 -20.09 5.45
CA PRO A 53 -3.68 -19.96 5.30
C PRO A 53 -4.33 -21.12 6.04
N LYS A 54 -4.92 -20.80 7.19
CA LYS A 54 -5.67 -21.75 8.00
C LYS A 54 -6.84 -22.17 7.12
N LYS A 55 -6.73 -23.35 6.52
CA LYS A 55 -7.85 -24.03 5.86
C LYS A 55 -8.85 -24.40 6.96
N GLU A 56 -9.59 -23.41 7.44
CA GLU A 56 -10.79 -23.62 8.24
C GLU A 56 -11.92 -24.00 7.27
N GLY A 57 -11.84 -25.25 6.85
CA GLY A 57 -12.87 -25.97 6.10
C GLY A 57 -12.70 -27.46 6.37
N VAL A 58 -12.31 -27.83 7.60
CA VAL A 58 -12.31 -29.22 8.03
C VAL A 58 -13.75 -29.57 8.39
N SER A 59 -14.40 -30.23 7.43
CA SER A 59 -15.02 -31.54 7.64
C SER A 59 -15.19 -31.94 9.10
N HIS A 60 -16.24 -31.44 9.76
CA HIS A 60 -16.81 -32.07 10.93
C HIS A 60 -18.14 -32.71 10.50
N LEU A 61 -18.07 -33.90 9.90
CA LEU A 61 -18.98 -34.97 10.29
C LEU A 61 -18.19 -35.82 11.30
N PRO A 62 -18.73 -36.17 12.48
CA PRO A 62 -19.83 -37.13 12.51
C PRO A 62 -20.82 -37.08 13.71
N ASN A 63 -21.97 -37.76 13.49
CA ASN A 63 -22.71 -38.60 14.43
C ASN A 63 -23.55 -37.97 15.56
N LYS A 64 -24.88 -38.01 15.41
CA LYS A 64 -25.73 -38.90 16.23
C LYS A 64 -27.13 -39.04 15.65
N SER A 65 -27.50 -40.30 15.47
CA SER A 65 -28.86 -40.80 15.47
C SER A 65 -29.68 -40.27 16.64
N SER A 66 -31.00 -40.18 16.39
CA SER A 66 -32.11 -40.03 17.33
C SER A 66 -32.51 -38.61 17.74
N GLN A 67 -33.83 -38.40 17.68
CA GLN A 67 -34.66 -37.38 18.37
C GLN A 67 -35.18 -36.21 17.51
N LYS A 68 -36.17 -36.50 16.66
CA LYS A 68 -37.51 -35.87 16.63
C LYS A 68 -38.23 -36.38 15.37
N GLU A 69 -39.01 -37.46 15.49
CA GLU A 69 -40.44 -37.35 15.82
C GLU A 69 -41.18 -36.42 14.85
N LYS A 70 -41.66 -37.01 13.74
CA LYS A 70 -42.93 -36.67 13.13
C LYS A 70 -43.44 -37.83 12.28
#